data_AF-A0A1F7FUG7-F1
#
_entry.id   AF-A0A1F7FUG7-F1
#
_cell.length_a   1.000
_cell.length_b   1.000
_cell.length_c   1.000
_cell.angle_alpha   90.00
_cell.angle_beta   90.00
_cell.angle_gamma   90.00
#
_symmetry.space_group_name_H-M   'P 1'
#
loop_
_entity.id
_entity.type
_entity.pdbx_description
1 polymer ?
#
loop_
_entity_poly.entity_id
_entity_poly.type
_entity_poly.pdbx_seq_one_letter_code
_entity_poly.pdbx_strand_id
1 'polypeptide(L)' 'MKVLEIDPKFIQVYYNLAVIYARKRQFRDAVDAARRFLNHTPTGVEADNLKTLIEQCEKEMEQEIEI' A
#
# COMPACT_ATOMS: atom_id res chain seq x y z
N MET A 1 1.38 -11.80 -24.21
CA MET A 1 1.30 -10.91 -23.02
C MET A 1 0.10 -10.00 -23.20
N LYS A 2 -0.97 -10.21 -22.43
CA LYS A 2 -2.13 -9.32 -22.43
C LYS A 2 -1.81 -8.24 -21.41
N VAL A 3 -1.16 -7.17 -21.85
CA VAL A 3 -1.02 -5.95 -21.05
C VAL A 3 -2.45 -5.44 -20.93
N LEU A 4 -3.14 -5.82 -19.85
CA LEU A 4 -4.41 -5.23 -19.51
C LEU A 4 -4.09 -3.75 -19.31
N GLU A 5 -4.57 -2.92 -20.22
CA GLU A 5 -4.58 -1.46 -20.09
C GLU A 5 -5.47 -1.10 -18.90
N ILE A 6 -4.98 -1.35 -17.69
CA ILE A 6 -5.59 -0.86 -16.48
C ILE A 6 -5.32 0.63 -16.47
N ASP A 7 -6.38 1.43 -16.36
CA ASP A 7 -6.27 2.88 -16.23
C ASP A 7 -5.24 3.19 -15.12
N PRO A 8 -4.10 3.81 -15.45
CA PRO A 8 -3.08 4.15 -14.47
C PRO A 8 -3.64 4.96 -13.29
N LYS A 9 -4.74 5.70 -13.50
CA LYS A 9 -5.45 6.42 -12.44
C LYS A 9 -6.06 5.47 -11.42
N PHE A 10 -6.56 4.32 -11.83
CA PHE A 10 -7.17 3.34 -10.93
C PHE A 10 -6.14 2.72 -9.98
N ILE A 11 -4.97 2.38 -10.51
CA ILE A 11 -3.88 1.83 -9.69
C ILE A 11 -3.37 2.91 -8.73
N GLN A 12 -3.15 4.13 -9.20
CA GLN A 12 -2.66 5.24 -8.36
C GLN A 12 -3.58 5.60 -7.18
N VAL A 13 -4.90 5.35 -7.29
CA VAL A 13 -5.84 5.53 -6.18
C VAL A 13 -5.46 4.66 -4.99
N TYR A 14 -5.04 3.41 -5.21
CA TYR A 14 -4.63 2.53 -4.12
C TYR A 14 -3.35 3.00 -3.43
N TYR A 15 -2.40 3.58 -4.18
CA TYR A 15 -1.22 4.22 -3.58
C TYR A 15 -1.62 5.37 -2.66
N ASN A 16 -2.47 6.27 -3.16
CA ASN A 16 -2.93 7.42 -2.38
C ASN A 16 -3.73 6.99 -1.14
N LEU A 17 -4.59 5.99 -1.27
CA LEU A 17 -5.34 5.41 -0.15
C LEU A 17 -4.40 4.83 0.91
N ALA A 18 -3.39 4.06 0.50
CA ALA A 18 -2.42 3.49 1.44
C ALA A 18 -1.72 4.57 2.27
N VAL A 19 -1.26 5.65 1.62
CA VAL A 19 -0.62 6.78 2.29
C VAL A 19 -1.59 7.53 3.22
N ILE A 20 -2.84 7.76 2.79
CA ILE A 20 -3.86 8.42 3.62
C ILE A 20 -4.20 7.59 4.85
N TYR A 21 -4.40 6.28 4.69
CA TYR A 21 -4.69 5.38 5.80
C TYR A 21 -3.53 5.30 6.79
N ALA A 22 -2.29 5.22 6.30
CA ALA A 22 -1.10 5.22 7.16
C ALA A 22 -1.01 6.52 7.97
N ARG A 23 -1.27 7.69 7.36
CA ARG A 23 -1.31 8.98 8.06
C ARG A 23 -2.43 9.05 9.11
N LYS A 24 -3.51 8.31 8.93
CA LYS A 24 -4.61 8.18 9.90
C LYS A 24 -4.33 7.11 10.97
N ARG A 25 -3.15 6.49 10.98
CA ARG A 25 -2.80 5.30 11.80
C ARG A 25 -3.76 4.12 11.60
N GLN A 26 -4.45 4.09 10.46
CA GLN A 26 -5.30 2.97 10.04
C GLN A 26 -4.43 1.93 9.33
N PHE A 27 -3.52 1.30 10.07
CA PHE A 27 -2.44 0.49 9.52
C PHE A 27 -2.93 -0.73 8.73
N ARG A 28 -4.00 -1.41 9.19
CA ARG A 28 -4.63 -2.51 8.42
C ARG A 28 -5.13 -2.05 7.06
N ASP A 29 -5.84 -0.93 7.01
CA ASP A 29 -6.40 -0.40 5.76
C ASP A 29 -5.30 0.10 4.82
N ALA A 30 -4.21 0.64 5.38
CA ALA A 30 -3.03 1.05 4.64
C ALA A 30 -2.36 -0.14 3.94
N VAL A 31 -2.17 -1.25 4.67
CA VAL A 31 -1.58 -2.48 4.14
C VAL A 31 -2.46 -3.11 3.07
N ASP A 32 -3.80 -3.16 3.26
CA ASP A 32 -4.71 -3.70 2.24
C ASP A 32 -4.64 -2.89 0.94
N ALA A 33 -4.71 -1.55 1.03
CA ALA A 33 -4.60 -0.69 -0.14
C ALA A 33 -3.24 -0.82 -0.84
N ALA A 34 -2.15 -0.88 -0.09
CA ALA A 34 -0.81 -1.08 -0.63
C ALA A 34 -0.68 -2.42 -1.36
N ARG A 35 -1.21 -3.52 -0.79
CA ARG A 35 -1.22 -4.84 -1.43
C ARG A 35 -2.05 -4.86 -2.70
N ARG A 36 -3.18 -4.15 -2.76
CA ARG A 36 -3.96 -3.99 -3.99
C ARG A 36 -3.17 -3.29 -5.09
N PHE A 37 -2.43 -2.23 -4.75
CA PHE A 37 -1.52 -1.58 -5.71
C PHE A 37 -0.48 -2.59 -6.24
N LEU A 38 0.21 -3.30 -5.34
CA LEU A 38 1.28 -4.25 -5.67
C LEU A 38 0.80 -5.46 -6.49
N ASN A 39 -0.47 -5.89 -6.32
CA ASN A 39 -1.05 -7.00 -7.11
C ASN A 39 -1.19 -6.69 -8.60
N HIS A 40 -1.13 -5.42 -9.01
CA HIS A 40 -1.24 -5.00 -10.41
C HIS A 40 0.13 -4.85 -11.10
N THR A 41 1.18 -5.49 -10.58
CA THR A 41 2.57 -5.42 -11.09
C THR A 41 3.09 -3.99 -11.33
N PRO A 42 2.98 -3.09 -10.34
CA PRO A 42 3.56 -1.77 -10.46
C PRO A 42 5.08 -1.88 -10.41
N THR A 43 5.77 -1.24 -11.34
CA THR A 43 7.23 -1.16 -11.38
C THR A 43 7.66 0.26 -11.05
N GLY A 44 8.66 0.43 -10.19
CA GLY A 44 9.23 1.75 -9.88
C GLY A 44 9.25 2.08 -8.40
N VAL A 45 9.57 3.34 -8.12
CA VAL A 45 9.80 3.87 -6.76
C VAL A 45 8.53 3.79 -5.91
N GLU A 46 7.34 3.89 -6.52
CA GLU A 46 6.05 3.77 -5.84
C GLU A 46 5.85 2.39 -5.20
N ALA A 47 6.28 1.33 -5.89
CA ALA A 47 6.17 -0.03 -5.37
C ALA A 47 7.10 -0.24 -4.17
N ASP A 48 8.33 0.27 -4.24
CA ASP A 48 9.29 0.18 -3.13
C ASP A 48 8.91 1.05 -1.93
N ASN A 49 8.32 2.23 -2.19
CA ASN A 49 7.73 3.07 -1.15
C ASN A 49 6.61 2.34 -0.40
N LEU A 50 5.73 1.63 -1.12
CA LEU A 50 4.63 0.89 -0.48
C LEU A 50 5.10 -0.35 0.27
N LYS A 51 6.17 -1.02 -0.16
CA LYS A 51 6.77 -2.12 0.64
C LYS A 51 7.29 -1.59 1.98
N THR A 52 8.06 -0.49 1.93
CA THR A 52 8.54 0.19 3.15
C THR A 52 7.38 0.63 4.04
N LEU A 53 6.29 1.14 3.45
CA LEU A 53 5.10 1.54 4.18
C LEU A 53 4.42 0.34 4.87
N ILE A 54 4.32 -0.79 4.18
CA ILE A 54 3.75 -2.03 4.74
C ILE A 54 4.56 -2.48 5.96
N GLU A 55 5.88 -2.55 5.84
CA GLU A 55 6.78 -2.94 6.94
C GLU A 55 6.62 -2.03 8.17
N GLN A 56 6.52 -0.72 7.96
CA GLN A 56 6.29 0.25 9.03
C GLN A 56 4.91 0.07 9.69
N CYS A 57 3.87 -0.12 8.88
CA CYS A 57 2.51 -0.34 9.38
C CYS A 57 2.40 -1.64 10.18
N GLU A 58 3.00 -2.73 9.70
CA GLU A 58 3.00 -4.03 10.39
C GLU A 58 3.74 -3.94 11.73
N LYS A 59 4.89 -3.25 11.77
CA LYS A 59 5.63 -3.01 13.02
C LYS A 59 4.83 -2.20 14.06
N GLU A 60 4.18 -1.11 13.63
CA GLU A 60 3.35 -0.29 14.54
C GLU A 60 2.16 -1.10 15.08
N MET A 61 1.55 -1.95 14.25
CA MET A 61 0.47 -2.84 14.68
C MET A 61 0.94 -3.88 15.71
N GLU A 62 2.15 -4.41 15.57
CA GLU A 62 2.73 -5.35 16.55
C GLU A 62 3.01 -4.65 17.89
N GLN A 63 3.52 -3.41 17.85
CA GLN A 63 3.81 -2.63 19.06
C GLN A 63 2.55 -2.25 19.85
N GLU A 64 1.40 -2.12 19.19
CA GLU A 64 0.11 -1.88 19.86
C GLU A 64 -0.43 -3.12 20.59
N ILE A 65 0.09 -4.32 20.34
CA ILE A 65 -0.34 -5.57 21.01
C ILE A 65 0.39 -5.77 22.35
N GLU A 66 1.55 -5.15 22.55
CA GLU A 66 2.39 -5.33 23.76
C GLU A 66 2.01 -4.43 24.95
N ILE A 67 0.90 -3.68 24.88
CA ILE A 67 0.39 -2.77 25.94
C ILE A 67 -0.92 -3.32 26.51
#